data_AF-A0A8T6N8P9-F1
#
_entry.id   AF-A0A8T6N8P9-F1
#
_cell.length_a   1.000
_cell.length_b   1.000
_cell.length_c   1.000
_cell.angle_alpha   90.00
_cell.angle_beta   90.00
_cell.angle_gamma   90.00
#
_symmetry.space_group_name_H-M   'P 1'
#
loop_
_entity.id
_entity.type
_entity.pdbx_description
1 polymer ?
#
loop_
_entity_poly.entity_id
_entity_poly.type
_entity_poly.pdbx_seq_one_letter_code
_entity_poly.pdbx_strand_id
1 'polypeptide(L)'
;GMNHFYKLWNDAENGRNSYRATEAHWSEVPGRDEAWKEETIANTSPQQFAQEFECDFIGSAGTLIAGSKLKALSYNNPIHSSGGLDIFEQPQEGHEYLMTIDVSRGMKLDYSAFILVDITSYPHKIVGKFRNNEIKPMLFPDIIVQVAKNYNNAWLLVEVNDIGDQVASQIYYDLEYENLLMTAMRGRAGQVLGHGFSGGKVQLGLKMAKAPKKLGCSNLKQMVESDKVIFSDFQIINELTTFVEKRDTFSAEDGCHDDLVMCMVMYAWAVAQDYFKEMTDQSIREELYEKDKDQLEEDMSPFGFIVDGHDDYEMDAQGQFWKQEWEHERYDKYRDKMDEYGLPYSPWGWEGQGTPNTDW
;
A
#
# COMPACT_ATOMS: atom_id res chain seq x y z
N GLY A 1 9.25 -6.52 -27.71
CA GLY A 1 7.91 -5.99 -27.31
C GLY A 1 7.42 -4.83 -28.18
N MET A 2 6.23 -4.31 -27.85
CA MET A 2 5.51 -3.24 -28.56
C MET A 2 6.29 -1.91 -28.59
N ASN A 3 7.04 -1.69 -29.65
CA ASN A 3 7.93 -0.54 -29.77
C ASN A 3 7.19 0.76 -30.20
N HIS A 4 7.96 1.82 -30.46
CA HIS A 4 7.43 3.10 -30.94
C HIS A 4 6.56 2.97 -32.20
N PHE A 5 6.83 1.98 -33.05
CA PHE A 5 6.04 1.70 -34.24
C PHE A 5 4.64 1.16 -33.90
N TYR A 6 4.52 0.30 -32.89
CA TYR A 6 3.20 -0.14 -32.39
C TYR A 6 2.36 1.05 -31.90
N LYS A 7 2.97 2.00 -31.18
CA LYS A 7 2.28 3.22 -30.76
C LYS A 7 1.79 4.04 -31.96
N LEU A 8 2.66 4.28 -32.94
CA LEU A 8 2.32 5.01 -34.17
C LEU A 8 1.20 4.31 -34.95
N TRP A 9 1.24 2.99 -35.05
CA TRP A 9 0.23 2.18 -35.70
C TRP A 9 -1.12 2.29 -35.00
N ASN A 10 -1.15 2.06 -33.69
CA ASN A 10 -2.37 2.10 -32.90
C ASN A 10 -2.96 3.52 -32.83
N ASP A 11 -2.11 4.55 -32.76
CA ASP A 11 -2.54 5.95 -32.88
C ASP A 11 -3.12 6.25 -34.28
N ALA A 12 -2.62 5.61 -35.34
CA ALA A 12 -3.15 5.76 -36.70
C ALA A 12 -4.51 5.05 -36.87
N GLU A 13 -4.67 3.84 -36.33
CA GLU A 13 -5.95 3.11 -36.32
C GLU A 13 -7.04 3.88 -35.56
N ASN A 14 -6.68 4.46 -34.41
CA ASN A 14 -7.60 5.23 -33.59
C ASN A 14 -7.76 6.70 -34.04
N GLY A 15 -7.14 7.11 -35.16
CA GLY A 15 -7.21 8.48 -35.68
C GLY A 15 -6.63 9.55 -34.76
N ARG A 16 -5.76 9.16 -33.83
CA ARG A 16 -5.06 10.06 -32.89
C ARG A 16 -3.83 10.72 -33.53
N ASN A 17 -3.38 10.21 -34.66
CA ASN A 17 -2.33 10.83 -35.50
C ASN A 17 -2.78 10.95 -36.96
N SER A 18 -1.97 11.60 -37.80
CA SER A 18 -2.27 11.84 -39.22
C SER A 18 -1.87 10.70 -40.15
N TYR A 19 -1.32 9.60 -39.65
CA TYR A 19 -0.91 8.47 -40.47
C TYR A 19 -2.12 7.60 -40.87
N ARG A 20 -1.99 6.85 -41.96
CA ARG A 20 -2.96 5.82 -42.36
C ARG A 20 -2.34 4.46 -42.15
N ALA A 21 -2.93 3.66 -41.26
CA ALA A 21 -2.55 2.26 -41.09
C ALA A 21 -2.99 1.45 -42.33
N THR A 22 -2.10 0.61 -42.86
CA THR A 22 -2.39 -0.29 -43.97
C THR A 22 -1.60 -1.56 -43.76
N GLU A 23 -2.29 -2.66 -43.50
CA GLU A 23 -1.70 -3.99 -43.32
C GLU A 23 -1.85 -4.82 -44.59
N ALA A 24 -0.95 -5.77 -44.79
CA ALA A 24 -1.02 -6.75 -45.85
C ALA A 24 -0.77 -8.13 -45.23
N HIS A 25 -1.81 -8.95 -45.16
CA HIS A 25 -1.75 -10.26 -44.51
C HIS A 25 -1.14 -11.30 -45.46
N TRP A 26 -0.46 -12.33 -44.92
CA TRP A 26 0.19 -13.35 -45.76
C TRP A 26 -0.80 -14.08 -46.69
N SER A 27 -2.07 -14.18 -46.31
CA SER A 27 -3.14 -14.79 -47.13
C SER A 27 -3.52 -13.96 -48.35
N GLU A 28 -3.08 -12.70 -48.43
CA GLU A 28 -3.31 -11.82 -49.58
C GLU A 28 -2.24 -12.02 -50.67
N VAL A 29 -1.18 -12.79 -50.37
CA VAL A 29 -0.13 -13.14 -51.33
C VAL A 29 -0.59 -14.33 -52.17
N PRO A 30 -0.65 -14.20 -53.52
CA PRO A 30 -1.02 -15.31 -54.39
C PRO A 30 -0.12 -16.53 -54.16
N GLY A 31 -0.72 -17.69 -53.89
CA GLY A 31 -0.01 -18.96 -53.67
C GLY A 31 0.26 -19.32 -52.21
N ARG A 32 -0.22 -18.54 -51.23
CA ARG A 32 -0.23 -18.93 -49.81
C ARG A 32 -1.64 -19.27 -49.35
N ASP A 33 -1.92 -20.57 -49.22
CA ASP A 33 -3.19 -21.11 -48.75
C ASP A 33 -3.05 -21.77 -47.36
N GLU A 34 -4.13 -22.34 -46.83
CA GLU A 34 -4.12 -23.00 -45.52
C GLU A 34 -3.15 -24.20 -45.49
N ALA A 35 -3.00 -24.89 -46.63
CA ALA A 35 -2.04 -25.99 -46.77
C ALA A 35 -0.60 -25.49 -46.66
N TRP A 36 -0.28 -24.36 -47.29
CA TRP A 36 1.01 -23.69 -47.14
C TRP A 36 1.26 -23.25 -45.69
N LYS A 37 0.24 -22.74 -44.99
CA LYS A 37 0.34 -22.40 -43.56
C LYS A 37 0.68 -23.63 -42.72
N GLU A 38 -0.07 -24.72 -42.87
CA GLU A 38 0.17 -25.96 -42.11
C GLU A 38 1.57 -26.54 -42.40
N GLU A 39 1.99 -26.55 -43.66
CA GLU A 39 3.32 -27.01 -44.06
C GLU A 39 4.42 -26.10 -43.48
N THR A 40 4.24 -24.80 -43.51
CA THR A 40 5.21 -23.83 -42.97
C THR A 40 5.31 -23.94 -41.46
N ILE A 41 4.17 -24.09 -40.76
CA ILE A 41 4.13 -24.33 -39.31
C ILE A 41 4.82 -25.66 -38.95
N ALA A 42 4.58 -26.71 -39.73
CA ALA A 42 5.21 -28.02 -39.52
C ALA A 42 6.73 -27.99 -39.74
N ASN A 43 7.20 -27.20 -40.70
CA ASN A 43 8.62 -27.04 -41.00
C ASN A 43 9.36 -26.06 -40.07
N THR A 44 8.63 -25.17 -39.40
CA THR A 44 9.19 -24.18 -38.47
C THR A 44 8.64 -24.41 -37.06
N SER A 45 7.74 -23.55 -36.61
CA SER A 45 6.92 -23.72 -35.42
C SER A 45 5.72 -22.75 -35.52
N PRO A 46 4.62 -23.01 -34.80
CA PRO A 46 3.49 -22.06 -34.74
C PRO A 46 3.93 -20.65 -34.28
N GLN A 47 4.95 -20.59 -33.43
CA GLN A 47 5.48 -19.36 -32.84
C GLN A 47 6.28 -18.54 -33.86
N GLN A 48 7.17 -19.20 -34.60
CA GLN A 48 7.95 -18.54 -35.64
C GLN A 48 7.05 -18.09 -36.80
N PHE A 49 6.01 -18.87 -37.10
CA PHE A 49 5.02 -18.48 -38.10
C PHE A 49 4.25 -17.21 -37.69
N ALA A 50 3.81 -17.12 -36.43
CA ALA A 50 3.12 -15.93 -35.93
C ALA A 50 3.99 -14.67 -36.00
N GLN A 51 5.28 -14.79 -35.63
CA GLN A 51 6.21 -13.66 -35.66
C GLN A 51 6.54 -13.19 -37.08
N GLU A 52 6.77 -14.11 -38.01
CA GLU A 52 7.24 -13.79 -39.38
C GLU A 52 6.09 -13.47 -40.34
N PHE A 53 4.92 -14.10 -40.17
CA PHE A 53 3.83 -14.05 -41.15
C PHE A 53 2.54 -13.45 -40.60
N GLU A 54 2.23 -13.59 -39.31
CA GLU A 54 1.00 -13.00 -38.73
C GLU A 54 1.18 -11.53 -38.31
N CYS A 55 2.34 -10.92 -38.63
CA CYS A 55 2.66 -9.52 -38.31
C CYS A 55 2.48 -9.18 -36.82
N ASP A 56 2.72 -10.15 -35.94
CA ASP A 56 2.52 -9.97 -34.51
C ASP A 56 3.57 -9.01 -33.90
N PHE A 57 3.11 -7.84 -33.46
CA PHE A 57 3.91 -6.86 -32.72
C PHE A 57 4.45 -7.35 -31.37
N ILE A 58 3.97 -8.50 -30.91
CA ILE A 58 4.39 -9.09 -29.64
C ILE A 58 5.70 -9.82 -29.89
N GLY A 59 6.79 -9.12 -29.57
CA GLY A 59 8.11 -9.70 -29.56
C GLY A 59 8.19 -10.85 -28.56
N SER A 60 8.65 -12.00 -29.06
CA SER A 60 9.10 -13.20 -28.34
C SER A 60 8.03 -14.14 -27.75
N ALA A 61 8.20 -15.42 -28.08
CA ALA A 61 7.54 -16.53 -27.41
C ALA A 61 7.99 -16.57 -25.94
N GLY A 62 7.03 -16.58 -25.01
CA GLY A 62 7.30 -16.77 -23.57
C GLY A 62 6.92 -15.61 -22.65
N THR A 63 6.09 -14.65 -23.10
CA THR A 63 5.54 -13.60 -22.22
C THR A 63 4.69 -14.18 -21.08
N LEU A 64 4.68 -13.52 -19.92
CA LEU A 64 3.87 -13.96 -18.78
C LEU A 64 2.37 -14.03 -19.11
N ILE A 65 1.87 -12.99 -19.77
CA ILE A 65 0.47 -12.86 -20.20
C ILE A 65 0.34 -13.36 -21.64
N ALA A 66 -0.75 -14.07 -21.94
CA ALA A 66 -1.04 -14.51 -23.30
C ALA A 66 -1.08 -13.32 -24.29
N GLY A 67 -0.43 -13.48 -25.45
CA GLY A 67 -0.35 -12.42 -26.45
C GLY A 67 -1.72 -11.94 -26.95
N SER A 68 -2.69 -12.84 -27.07
CA SER A 68 -4.08 -12.49 -27.41
C SER A 68 -4.70 -11.54 -26.40
N LYS A 69 -4.43 -11.74 -25.10
CA LYS A 69 -4.91 -10.84 -24.05
C LYS A 69 -4.21 -9.49 -24.10
N LEU A 70 -2.89 -9.48 -24.31
CA LEU A 70 -2.12 -8.23 -24.45
C LEU A 70 -2.61 -7.36 -25.63
N LYS A 71 -3.00 -7.97 -26.76
CA LYS A 71 -3.59 -7.23 -27.90
C LYS A 71 -4.96 -6.62 -27.59
N ALA A 72 -5.73 -7.26 -26.71
CA ALA A 72 -7.05 -6.76 -26.31
C ALA A 72 -6.98 -5.60 -25.31
N LEU A 73 -5.82 -5.38 -24.67
CA LEU A 73 -5.63 -4.26 -23.76
C LEU A 73 -5.53 -2.96 -24.56
N SER A 74 -6.31 -1.97 -24.13
CA SER A 74 -6.26 -0.61 -24.66
C SER A 74 -5.64 0.33 -23.63
N TYR A 75 -5.04 1.41 -24.12
CA TYR A 75 -4.50 2.46 -23.26
C TYR A 75 -5.22 3.78 -23.49
N ASN A 76 -5.33 4.54 -22.39
CA ASN A 76 -5.93 5.85 -22.32
C ASN A 76 -4.90 6.86 -21.81
N ASN A 77 -5.12 8.14 -22.10
CA ASN A 77 -4.30 9.19 -21.52
C ASN A 77 -4.71 9.41 -20.06
N PRO A 78 -3.75 9.68 -19.15
CA PRO A 78 -4.08 10.04 -17.77
C PRO A 78 -4.82 11.38 -17.73
N ILE A 79 -5.69 11.55 -16.72
CA ILE A 79 -6.38 12.81 -16.42
C ILE A 79 -5.37 13.88 -15.99
N HIS A 80 -4.37 13.48 -15.23
CA HIS A 80 -3.31 14.35 -14.75
C HIS A 80 -1.96 13.63 -14.84
N SER A 81 -0.96 14.32 -15.37
CA SER A 81 0.41 13.82 -15.52
C SER A 81 1.38 14.90 -15.05
N SER A 82 2.17 14.63 -14.01
CA SER A 82 3.17 15.58 -13.50
C SER A 82 4.34 14.88 -12.81
N GLY A 83 5.58 15.24 -13.17
CA GLY A 83 6.79 14.78 -12.46
C GLY A 83 7.03 13.26 -12.46
N GLY A 84 6.37 12.52 -13.35
CA GLY A 84 6.39 11.05 -13.40
C GLY A 84 5.17 10.39 -12.76
N LEU A 85 4.28 11.15 -12.11
CA LEU A 85 2.98 10.69 -11.60
C LEU A 85 1.91 10.84 -12.67
N ASP A 86 1.27 9.74 -13.03
CA ASP A 86 0.12 9.67 -13.92
C ASP A 86 -1.12 9.21 -13.13
N ILE A 87 -2.20 9.98 -13.19
CA ILE A 87 -3.48 9.70 -12.53
C ILE A 87 -4.56 9.44 -13.57
N PHE A 88 -5.20 8.27 -13.49
CA PHE A 88 -6.29 7.82 -14.35
C PHE A 88 -7.67 8.02 -13.72
N GLU A 89 -7.78 7.90 -12.39
CA GLU A 89 -9.01 8.18 -11.65
C GLU A 89 -8.70 8.99 -10.37
N GLN A 90 -9.57 9.95 -10.05
CA GLN A 90 -9.47 10.76 -8.82
C GLN A 90 -9.87 9.91 -7.59
N PRO A 91 -9.35 10.23 -6.39
CA PRO A 91 -9.73 9.54 -5.17
C PRO A 91 -11.24 9.68 -4.92
N GLN A 92 -11.88 8.59 -4.53
CA GLN A 92 -13.29 8.52 -4.17
C GLN A 92 -13.43 8.29 -2.68
N GLU A 93 -14.34 8.99 -2.03
CA GLU A 93 -14.57 8.87 -0.59
C GLU A 93 -15.11 7.47 -0.25
N GLY A 94 -14.58 6.85 0.82
CA GLY A 94 -14.96 5.50 1.23
C GLY A 94 -14.35 4.36 0.41
N HIS A 95 -13.58 4.67 -0.63
CA HIS A 95 -12.82 3.66 -1.37
C HIS A 95 -11.50 3.32 -0.67
N GLU A 96 -11.05 2.10 -0.86
CA GLU A 96 -9.79 1.60 -0.34
C GLU A 96 -8.78 1.46 -1.46
N TYR A 97 -7.54 1.88 -1.16
CA TYR A 97 -6.47 1.88 -2.13
C TYR A 97 -5.27 1.11 -1.59
N LEU A 98 -4.60 0.36 -2.47
CA LEU A 98 -3.32 -0.28 -2.23
C LEU A 98 -2.30 0.30 -3.20
N MET A 99 -1.18 0.76 -2.66
CA MET A 99 -0.01 1.18 -3.40
C MET A 99 1.10 0.14 -3.24
N THR A 100 1.68 -0.30 -4.34
CA THR A 100 2.87 -1.17 -4.32
C THR A 100 4.04 -0.44 -4.93
N ILE A 101 5.17 -0.45 -4.25
CA ILE A 101 6.33 0.40 -4.54
C ILE A 101 7.55 -0.47 -4.84
N ASP A 102 8.17 -0.24 -6.00
CA ASP A 102 9.48 -0.77 -6.37
C ASP A 102 10.51 0.39 -6.39
N VAL A 103 11.62 0.20 -5.70
CA VAL A 103 12.62 1.25 -5.44
C VAL A 103 13.91 0.93 -6.18
N SER A 104 14.28 1.79 -7.12
CA SER A 104 15.58 1.77 -7.79
C SER A 104 16.61 2.63 -7.06
N ARG A 105 17.90 2.35 -7.31
CA ARG A 105 19.03 3.17 -6.84
C ARG A 105 19.09 4.59 -7.42
N GLY A 106 18.30 4.91 -8.46
CA GLY A 106 18.31 6.23 -9.10
C GLY A 106 19.55 6.50 -9.95
N MET A 107 20.16 5.46 -10.52
CA MET A 107 21.37 5.54 -11.36
C MET A 107 21.07 5.57 -12.87
N LYS A 108 19.88 6.04 -13.28
CA LYS A 108 19.39 6.06 -14.68
C LYS A 108 19.29 4.71 -15.40
N LEU A 109 19.44 3.60 -14.67
CA LEU A 109 19.28 2.25 -15.20
C LEU A 109 17.85 1.78 -14.95
N ASP A 110 17.47 1.62 -13.68
CA ASP A 110 16.14 1.16 -13.27
C ASP A 110 15.29 2.34 -12.76
N TYR A 111 13.97 2.23 -12.80
CA TYR A 111 13.07 3.31 -12.39
C TYR A 111 12.60 3.09 -10.95
N SER A 112 12.46 4.16 -10.18
CA SER A 112 11.63 4.10 -8.98
C SER A 112 10.18 4.21 -9.43
N ALA A 113 9.35 3.25 -9.05
CA ALA A 113 8.00 3.12 -9.54
C ALA A 113 7.03 2.75 -8.43
N PHE A 114 5.78 3.16 -8.60
CA PHE A 114 4.68 2.58 -7.84
C PHE A 114 3.42 2.52 -8.70
N ILE A 115 2.52 1.62 -8.35
CA ILE A 115 1.15 1.62 -8.87
C ILE A 115 0.19 1.85 -7.72
N LEU A 116 -0.92 2.51 -8.01
CA LEU A 116 -2.00 2.77 -7.09
C LEU A 116 -3.25 2.07 -7.60
N VAL A 117 -3.79 1.18 -6.79
CA VAL A 117 -4.90 0.28 -7.17
C VAL A 117 -6.08 0.52 -6.25
N ASP A 118 -7.25 0.76 -6.82
CA ASP A 118 -8.52 0.70 -6.10
C ASP A 118 -8.87 -0.77 -5.85
N ILE A 119 -8.90 -1.14 -4.57
CA ILE A 119 -9.15 -2.50 -4.08
C ILE A 119 -10.54 -2.65 -3.42
N THR A 120 -11.39 -1.62 -3.54
CA THR A 120 -12.70 -1.57 -2.87
C THR A 120 -13.63 -2.69 -3.32
N SER A 121 -13.63 -2.99 -4.63
CA SER A 121 -14.47 -4.05 -5.19
C SER A 121 -13.89 -4.61 -6.48
N TYR A 122 -14.11 -5.89 -6.73
CA TYR A 122 -13.74 -6.50 -8.01
C TYR A 122 -14.67 -6.01 -9.14
N PRO A 123 -14.13 -5.73 -10.33
CA PRO A 123 -12.71 -5.79 -10.70
C PRO A 123 -11.90 -4.61 -10.15
N HIS A 124 -10.72 -4.89 -9.61
CA HIS A 124 -9.80 -3.86 -9.10
C HIS A 124 -9.27 -3.01 -10.26
N LYS A 125 -8.94 -1.75 -10.00
CA LYS A 125 -8.50 -0.82 -11.05
C LYS A 125 -7.21 -0.11 -10.70
N ILE A 126 -6.26 -0.05 -11.64
CA ILE A 126 -5.09 0.83 -11.49
C ILE A 126 -5.52 2.26 -11.77
N VAL A 127 -5.62 3.07 -10.71
CA VAL A 127 -6.09 4.45 -10.75
C VAL A 127 -4.96 5.46 -10.88
N GLY A 128 -3.71 5.04 -10.63
CA GLY A 128 -2.53 5.86 -10.81
C GLY A 128 -1.25 5.04 -10.87
N LYS A 129 -0.20 5.66 -11.40
CA LYS A 129 1.15 5.11 -11.38
C LYS A 129 2.17 6.23 -11.23
N PHE A 130 3.34 5.88 -10.76
CA PHE A 130 4.51 6.74 -10.80
C PHE A 130 5.67 5.97 -11.40
N ARG A 131 6.48 6.65 -12.22
CA ARG A 131 7.72 6.09 -12.77
C ARG A 131 8.73 7.20 -13.02
N ASN A 132 9.87 7.15 -12.33
CA ASN A 132 10.93 8.14 -12.48
C ASN A 132 12.32 7.52 -12.20
N ASN A 133 13.27 7.71 -13.12
CA ASN A 133 14.65 7.19 -13.00
C ASN A 133 15.67 8.26 -12.56
N GLU A 134 15.25 9.50 -12.33
CA GLU A 134 16.09 10.61 -11.87
C GLU A 134 15.80 11.02 -10.42
N ILE A 135 14.68 10.55 -9.85
CA ILE A 135 14.33 10.81 -8.46
C ILE A 135 15.39 10.22 -7.52
N LYS A 136 15.81 11.02 -6.54
CA LYS A 136 16.69 10.57 -5.48
C LYS A 136 15.88 9.67 -4.53
N PRO A 137 16.37 8.47 -4.18
CA PRO A 137 15.65 7.56 -3.28
C PRO A 137 15.19 8.19 -1.96
N MET A 138 15.98 9.12 -1.41
CA MET A 138 15.67 9.85 -0.17
C MET A 138 14.46 10.81 -0.28
N LEU A 139 14.07 11.22 -1.50
CA LEU A 139 12.90 12.08 -1.73
C LEU A 139 11.66 11.27 -2.15
N PHE A 140 11.84 9.97 -2.40
CA PHE A 140 10.76 9.10 -2.84
C PHE A 140 9.71 8.85 -1.75
N PRO A 141 10.07 8.66 -0.46
CA PRO A 141 9.11 8.57 0.64
C PRO A 141 8.10 9.72 0.69
N ASP A 142 8.56 10.97 0.54
CA ASP A 142 7.69 12.15 0.59
C ASP A 142 6.60 12.09 -0.48
N ILE A 143 6.96 11.69 -1.71
CA ILE A 143 6.02 11.56 -2.82
C ILE A 143 5.03 10.41 -2.57
N ILE A 144 5.52 9.27 -2.09
CA ILE A 144 4.70 8.10 -1.77
C ILE A 144 3.65 8.47 -0.72
N VAL A 145 4.08 9.04 0.41
CA VAL A 145 3.19 9.39 1.53
C VAL A 145 2.21 10.49 1.13
N GLN A 146 2.64 11.49 0.36
CA GLN A 146 1.73 12.54 -0.12
C GLN A 146 0.62 11.96 -1.00
N VAL A 147 0.96 11.07 -1.95
CA VAL A 147 -0.04 10.43 -2.81
C VAL A 147 -0.93 9.50 -1.98
N ALA A 148 -0.36 8.72 -1.06
CA ALA A 148 -1.11 7.77 -0.24
C ALA A 148 -2.13 8.47 0.67
N LYS A 149 -1.76 9.59 1.31
CA LYS A 149 -2.67 10.41 2.13
C LYS A 149 -3.82 10.99 1.30
N ASN A 150 -3.55 11.40 0.06
CA ASN A 150 -4.59 11.91 -0.84
C ASN A 150 -5.58 10.83 -1.31
N TYR A 151 -5.19 9.55 -1.25
CA TYR A 151 -6.02 8.41 -1.60
C TYR A 151 -6.43 7.63 -0.35
N ASN A 152 -7.10 8.32 0.57
CA ASN A 152 -7.71 7.76 1.77
C ASN A 152 -6.75 6.97 2.67
N ASN A 153 -5.52 7.47 2.83
CA ASN A 153 -4.45 6.75 3.54
C ASN A 153 -4.26 5.34 2.95
N ALA A 154 -3.95 5.27 1.66
CA ALA A 154 -3.73 4.01 0.96
C ALA A 154 -2.74 3.07 1.68
N TRP A 155 -3.00 1.78 1.65
CA TRP A 155 -2.06 0.77 2.14
C TRP A 155 -0.80 0.76 1.28
N LEU A 156 0.38 0.66 1.88
CA LEU A 156 1.67 0.65 1.18
C LEU A 156 2.32 -0.71 1.29
N LEU A 157 2.79 -1.27 0.17
CA LEU A 157 3.67 -2.43 0.15
C LEU A 157 4.95 -2.06 -0.59
N VAL A 158 6.05 -1.92 0.16
CA VAL A 158 7.35 -1.54 -0.39
C VAL A 158 8.22 -2.77 -0.63
N GLU A 159 8.88 -2.84 -1.78
CA GLU A 159 9.96 -3.79 -2.01
C GLU A 159 11.17 -3.39 -1.17
N VAL A 160 11.58 -4.24 -0.23
CA VAL A 160 12.66 -3.96 0.72
C VAL A 160 13.98 -4.61 0.30
N ASN A 161 14.19 -4.76 -1.00
CA ASN A 161 15.50 -5.15 -1.52
C ASN A 161 16.42 -3.93 -1.55
N ASP A 162 17.64 -4.11 -1.03
CA ASP A 162 18.70 -3.11 -1.10
C ASP A 162 18.31 -1.74 -0.50
N ILE A 163 18.09 -0.71 -1.33
CA ILE A 163 17.77 0.65 -0.85
C ILE A 163 16.30 0.78 -0.38
N GLY A 164 15.43 -0.15 -0.80
CA GLY A 164 14.03 -0.13 -0.44
C GLY A 164 13.77 -0.30 1.07
N ASP A 165 14.67 -0.98 1.79
CA ASP A 165 14.61 -1.12 3.25
C ASP A 165 14.78 0.24 3.96
N GLN A 166 15.62 1.13 3.40
CA GLN A 166 15.78 2.49 3.90
C GLN A 166 14.54 3.34 3.60
N VAL A 167 13.99 3.23 2.38
CA VAL A 167 12.76 3.94 1.99
C VAL A 167 11.59 3.53 2.88
N ALA A 168 11.41 2.23 3.13
CA ALA A 168 10.37 1.74 4.04
C ALA A 168 10.56 2.24 5.47
N SER A 169 11.80 2.24 5.97
CA SER A 169 12.12 2.76 7.30
C SER A 169 11.81 4.26 7.42
N GLN A 170 12.11 5.05 6.39
CA GLN A 170 11.77 6.48 6.35
C GLN A 170 10.26 6.72 6.34
N ILE A 171 9.51 5.93 5.56
CA ILE A 171 8.05 6.01 5.53
C ILE A 171 7.45 5.72 6.91
N TYR A 172 7.95 4.69 7.59
CA TYR A 172 7.38 4.23 8.86
C TYR A 172 7.83 5.07 10.07
N TYR A 173 9.13 5.29 10.23
CA TYR A 173 9.69 5.94 11.42
C TYR A 173 9.80 7.46 11.30
N ASP A 174 10.15 7.98 10.12
CA ASP A 174 10.39 9.42 9.95
C ASP A 174 9.10 10.15 9.55
N LEU A 175 8.33 9.57 8.63
CA LEU A 175 7.06 10.14 8.15
C LEU A 175 5.84 9.64 8.92
N GLU A 176 6.05 8.73 9.88
CA GLU A 176 5.03 8.18 10.78
C GLU A 176 3.78 7.67 10.03
N TYR A 177 3.99 7.00 8.89
CA TYR A 177 2.91 6.47 8.08
C TYR A 177 2.56 5.04 8.49
N GLU A 178 1.44 4.88 9.18
CA GLU A 178 1.03 3.62 9.82
C GLU A 178 0.55 2.55 8.84
N ASN A 179 -0.04 2.93 7.70
CA ASN A 179 -0.61 1.98 6.73
C ASN A 179 0.45 1.30 5.85
N LEU A 180 1.64 1.05 6.40
CA LEU A 180 2.70 0.26 5.77
C LEU A 180 2.52 -1.22 6.09
N LEU A 181 2.32 -2.02 5.04
CA LEU A 181 2.20 -3.46 5.15
C LEU A 181 3.55 -4.10 5.45
N MET A 182 3.56 -4.98 6.46
CA MET A 182 4.75 -5.68 6.91
C MET A 182 4.70 -7.15 6.47
N THR A 183 5.86 -7.80 6.39
CA THR A 183 5.92 -9.24 6.16
C THR A 183 6.67 -9.94 7.29
N ALA A 184 6.22 -11.14 7.64
CA ALA A 184 6.87 -11.98 8.62
C ALA A 184 7.32 -13.29 7.97
N MET A 185 8.50 -13.78 8.36
CA MET A 185 9.03 -15.05 7.86
C MET A 185 8.43 -16.23 8.64
N ARG A 186 7.64 -17.08 7.99
CA ARG A 186 7.02 -18.28 8.58
C ARG A 186 7.62 -19.59 8.04
N GLY A 187 8.87 -19.86 8.39
CA GLY A 187 9.51 -21.17 8.14
C GLY A 187 9.38 -21.65 6.69
N ARG A 188 8.76 -22.83 6.47
CA ARG A 188 8.53 -23.39 5.12
C ARG A 188 7.49 -22.65 4.29
N ALA A 189 6.57 -21.91 4.91
CA ALA A 189 5.57 -21.12 4.22
C ALA A 189 6.16 -19.85 3.57
N GLY A 190 7.42 -19.52 3.88
CA GLY A 190 8.10 -18.34 3.34
C GLY A 190 7.63 -17.05 4.01
N GLN A 191 7.52 -15.99 3.22
CA GLN A 191 7.05 -14.68 3.72
C GLN A 191 5.53 -14.64 3.67
N VAL A 192 4.93 -14.13 4.75
CA VAL A 192 3.48 -13.94 4.89
C VAL A 192 3.22 -12.48 5.25
N LEU A 193 2.19 -11.90 4.64
CA LEU A 193 1.75 -10.52 4.90
C LEU A 193 1.07 -10.40 6.27
N GLY A 194 1.31 -9.30 6.99
CA GLY A 194 0.64 -8.99 8.25
C GLY A 194 0.96 -7.57 8.75
N HIS A 195 0.38 -7.19 9.89
CA HIS A 195 0.48 -5.82 10.43
C HIS A 195 1.42 -5.69 11.63
N GLY A 196 2.60 -6.32 11.57
CA GLY A 196 3.61 -6.16 12.64
C GLY A 196 3.42 -7.01 13.90
N PHE A 197 2.25 -7.60 14.13
CA PHE A 197 1.96 -8.40 15.34
C PHE A 197 2.26 -9.91 15.23
N SER A 198 2.85 -10.36 14.12
CA SER A 198 3.26 -11.76 13.99
C SER A 198 4.61 -11.94 14.68
N GLY A 199 4.65 -12.56 15.87
CA GLY A 199 5.82 -12.76 16.78
C GLY A 199 7.08 -13.48 16.25
N GLY A 200 7.36 -13.39 14.94
CA GLY A 200 8.64 -13.69 14.33
C GLY A 200 9.38 -12.42 13.91
N LYS A 201 10.45 -12.57 13.12
CA LYS A 201 11.19 -11.42 12.56
C LYS A 201 10.32 -10.72 11.51
N VAL A 202 9.80 -9.55 11.87
CA VAL A 202 9.00 -8.67 11.02
C VAL A 202 9.90 -7.81 10.15
N GLN A 203 9.50 -7.60 8.90
CA GLN A 203 10.15 -6.70 7.96
C GLN A 203 9.14 -5.68 7.42
N LEU A 204 9.55 -4.43 7.27
CA LEU A 204 8.73 -3.28 6.84
C LEU A 204 8.46 -3.29 5.33
N GLY A 205 7.94 -4.40 4.80
CA GLY A 205 7.64 -4.57 3.39
C GLY A 205 7.94 -5.98 2.90
N LEU A 206 7.95 -6.17 1.58
CA LEU A 206 8.17 -7.47 0.94
C LEU A 206 9.59 -7.61 0.43
N LYS A 207 10.32 -8.62 0.90
CA LYS A 207 11.62 -8.95 0.31
C LYS A 207 11.41 -9.78 -0.96
N MET A 208 11.74 -9.22 -2.12
CA MET A 208 11.47 -9.91 -3.37
C MET A 208 12.46 -11.06 -3.60
N ALA A 209 11.99 -12.29 -3.35
CA ALA A 209 12.72 -13.54 -3.56
C ALA A 209 12.04 -14.40 -4.64
N LYS A 210 12.70 -15.48 -5.07
CA LYS A 210 12.18 -16.34 -6.15
C LYS A 210 10.76 -16.88 -5.88
N ALA A 211 10.45 -17.25 -4.64
CA ALA A 211 9.16 -17.84 -4.28
C ALA A 211 8.00 -16.81 -4.32
N PRO A 212 8.07 -15.66 -3.61
CA PRO A 212 7.06 -14.59 -3.76
C PRO A 212 6.90 -14.13 -5.20
N LYS A 213 8.01 -13.95 -5.94
CA LYS A 213 7.98 -13.56 -7.35
C LYS A 213 7.21 -14.56 -8.21
N LYS A 214 7.50 -15.86 -8.08
CA LYS A 214 6.82 -16.91 -8.85
C LYS A 214 5.32 -16.96 -8.54
N LEU A 215 4.96 -16.85 -7.26
CA LEU A 215 3.55 -16.81 -6.83
C LEU A 215 2.84 -15.56 -7.38
N GLY A 216 3.46 -14.39 -7.25
CA GLY A 216 2.94 -13.12 -7.78
C GLY A 216 2.74 -13.16 -9.29
N CYS A 217 3.71 -13.67 -10.07
CA CYS A 217 3.56 -13.81 -11.52
C CYS A 217 2.40 -14.73 -11.90
N SER A 218 2.27 -15.88 -11.22
CA SER A 218 1.18 -16.84 -11.46
C SER A 218 -0.19 -16.23 -11.20
N ASN A 219 -0.32 -15.45 -10.11
CA ASN A 219 -1.56 -14.78 -9.75
C ASN A 219 -1.86 -13.61 -10.69
N LEU A 220 -0.84 -12.82 -11.02
CA LEU A 220 -0.97 -11.69 -11.95
C LEU A 220 -1.50 -12.17 -13.29
N LYS A 221 -0.96 -13.27 -13.81
CA LYS A 221 -1.46 -13.90 -15.05
C LYS A 221 -2.95 -14.19 -14.97
N GLN A 222 -3.39 -14.89 -13.92
CA GLN A 222 -4.80 -15.22 -13.74
C GLN A 222 -5.69 -13.99 -13.60
N MET A 223 -5.24 -12.97 -12.86
CA MET A 223 -6.00 -11.73 -12.63
C MET A 223 -6.17 -10.92 -13.91
N VAL A 224 -5.11 -10.78 -14.70
CA VAL A 224 -5.16 -10.05 -15.97
C VAL A 224 -5.99 -10.82 -16.99
N GLU A 225 -5.77 -12.13 -17.15
CA GLU A 225 -6.49 -12.95 -18.14
C GLU A 225 -7.98 -13.10 -17.81
N SER A 226 -8.37 -13.03 -16.54
CA SER A 226 -9.76 -13.11 -16.08
C SER A 226 -10.44 -11.74 -15.88
N ASP A 227 -9.82 -10.64 -16.33
CA ASP A 227 -10.35 -9.27 -16.19
C ASP A 227 -10.64 -8.84 -14.73
N LYS A 228 -9.92 -9.42 -13.75
CA LYS A 228 -10.04 -9.06 -12.34
C LYS A 228 -9.28 -7.79 -11.97
N VAL A 229 -8.32 -7.40 -12.80
CA VAL A 229 -7.58 -6.15 -12.68
C VAL A 229 -7.64 -5.40 -14.00
N ILE A 230 -8.08 -4.13 -13.94
CA ILE A 230 -8.23 -3.27 -15.11
C ILE A 230 -7.16 -2.18 -15.04
N PHE A 231 -6.48 -1.96 -16.15
CA PHE A 231 -5.51 -0.89 -16.31
C PHE A 231 -5.50 -0.44 -17.76
N SER A 232 -5.23 0.85 -17.98
CA SER A 232 -5.26 1.47 -19.30
C SER A 232 -4.01 2.32 -19.54
N ASP A 233 -2.85 1.79 -19.17
CA ASP A 233 -1.58 2.49 -19.31
C ASP A 233 -0.67 1.86 -20.36
N PHE A 234 -0.11 2.70 -21.24
CA PHE A 234 0.79 2.24 -22.30
C PHE A 234 2.11 1.68 -21.77
N GLN A 235 2.71 2.27 -20.73
CA GLN A 235 4.02 1.80 -20.23
C GLN A 235 3.87 0.45 -19.54
N ILE A 236 2.82 0.26 -18.73
CA ILE A 236 2.50 -1.04 -18.12
C ILE A 236 2.30 -2.10 -19.21
N ILE A 237 1.49 -1.82 -20.23
CA ILE A 237 1.24 -2.76 -21.33
C ILE A 237 2.55 -3.09 -22.06
N ASN A 238 3.37 -2.09 -22.36
CA ASN A 238 4.64 -2.29 -23.03
C ASN A 238 5.59 -3.18 -22.20
N GLU A 239 5.76 -2.90 -20.91
CA GLU A 239 6.61 -3.73 -20.03
C GLU A 239 6.08 -5.17 -19.95
N LEU A 240 4.75 -5.37 -19.85
CA LEU A 240 4.14 -6.71 -19.88
C LEU A 240 4.44 -7.47 -21.18
N THR A 241 4.56 -6.77 -22.32
CA THR A 241 4.90 -7.41 -23.61
C THR A 241 6.36 -7.84 -23.71
N THR A 242 7.23 -7.29 -22.85
CA THR A 242 8.66 -7.62 -22.78
C THR A 242 9.00 -8.46 -21.55
N PHE A 243 8.00 -8.82 -20.74
CA PHE A 243 8.19 -9.60 -19.51
C PHE A 243 8.10 -11.10 -19.80
N VAL A 244 9.26 -11.72 -20.00
CA VAL A 244 9.40 -13.06 -20.56
C VAL A 244 9.99 -14.05 -19.55
N GLU A 245 9.75 -15.33 -19.78
CA GLU A 245 10.34 -16.41 -18.99
C GLU A 245 11.87 -16.45 -19.18
N LYS A 246 12.62 -16.29 -18.08
CA LYS A 246 14.07 -16.53 -18.01
C LYS A 246 14.35 -17.58 -16.93
N ARG A 247 14.67 -18.81 -17.38
CA ARG A 247 14.93 -19.99 -16.55
C ARG A 247 13.69 -20.43 -15.75
N ASP A 248 13.65 -20.16 -14.44
CA ASP A 248 12.58 -20.57 -13.52
C ASP A 248 11.71 -19.38 -13.05
N THR A 249 11.93 -18.19 -13.62
CA THR A 249 11.24 -16.96 -13.26
C THR A 249 10.98 -16.11 -14.51
N PHE A 250 10.32 -14.97 -14.33
CA PHE A 250 10.06 -14.00 -15.38
C PHE A 250 10.85 -12.72 -15.13
N SER A 251 11.33 -12.09 -16.19
CA SER A 251 11.99 -10.78 -16.12
C SER A 251 11.88 -10.08 -17.47
N ALA A 252 12.16 -8.78 -17.49
CA ALA A 252 12.28 -8.05 -18.76
C ALA A 252 13.29 -8.70 -19.73
N GLU A 253 13.00 -8.61 -21.03
CA GLU A 253 13.96 -8.81 -22.12
C GLU A 253 15.18 -7.88 -21.96
N ASP A 254 16.32 -8.27 -22.54
CA ASP A 254 17.54 -7.48 -22.43
C ASP A 254 17.35 -6.09 -23.06
N GLY A 255 17.63 -5.03 -22.29
CA GLY A 255 17.44 -3.64 -22.71
C GLY A 255 16.03 -3.09 -22.48
N CYS A 256 15.13 -3.86 -21.88
CA CYS A 256 13.81 -3.40 -21.43
C CYS A 256 13.77 -3.25 -19.90
N HIS A 257 12.70 -2.62 -19.40
CA HIS A 257 12.46 -2.41 -17.97
C HIS A 257 11.24 -3.23 -17.53
N ASP A 258 11.19 -3.61 -16.24
CA ASP A 258 10.06 -4.32 -15.64
C ASP A 258 9.57 -3.68 -14.32
N ASP A 259 9.98 -2.45 -13.99
CA ASP A 259 9.69 -1.81 -12.70
C ASP A 259 8.17 -1.71 -12.40
N LEU A 260 7.34 -1.35 -13.39
CA LEU A 260 5.88 -1.27 -13.20
C LEU A 260 5.24 -2.66 -13.15
N VAL A 261 5.75 -3.61 -13.94
CA VAL A 261 5.28 -5.01 -13.90
C VAL A 261 5.64 -5.65 -12.57
N MET A 262 6.81 -5.36 -12.01
CA MET A 262 7.23 -5.84 -10.70
C MET A 262 6.31 -5.29 -9.60
N CYS A 263 5.92 -4.01 -9.67
CA CYS A 263 4.86 -3.46 -8.82
C CYS A 263 3.56 -4.29 -8.94
N MET A 264 3.10 -4.60 -10.17
CA MET A 264 1.92 -5.44 -10.38
C MET A 264 2.07 -6.87 -9.82
N VAL A 265 3.27 -7.44 -9.90
CA VAL A 265 3.58 -8.76 -9.34
C VAL A 265 3.49 -8.74 -7.82
N MET A 266 4.00 -7.69 -7.16
CA MET A 266 3.86 -7.50 -5.71
C MET A 266 2.39 -7.36 -5.30
N TYR A 267 1.63 -6.57 -6.06
CA TYR A 267 0.19 -6.42 -5.87
C TYR A 267 -0.53 -7.78 -5.97
N ALA A 268 -0.28 -8.55 -7.02
CA ALA A 268 -0.90 -9.86 -7.20
C ALA A 268 -0.45 -10.90 -6.16
N TRP A 269 0.77 -10.74 -5.60
CA TRP A 269 1.21 -11.52 -4.46
C TRP A 269 0.44 -11.15 -3.20
N ALA A 270 0.25 -9.84 -2.92
CA ALA A 270 -0.46 -9.32 -1.76
C ALA A 270 -1.93 -9.73 -1.75
N VAL A 271 -2.62 -9.60 -2.89
CA VAL A 271 -4.04 -9.97 -3.06
C VAL A 271 -4.31 -11.45 -2.73
N ALA A 272 -3.32 -12.32 -2.92
CA ALA A 272 -3.45 -13.74 -2.63
C ALA A 272 -3.20 -14.10 -1.16
N GLN A 273 -2.67 -13.18 -0.35
CA GLN A 273 -2.46 -13.41 1.08
C GLN A 273 -3.79 -13.36 1.83
N ASP A 274 -3.90 -14.16 2.88
CA ASP A 274 -5.14 -14.20 3.68
C ASP A 274 -5.40 -12.86 4.40
N TYR A 275 -4.34 -12.20 4.87
CA TYR A 275 -4.42 -10.87 5.46
C TYR A 275 -5.08 -9.83 4.54
N PHE A 276 -4.85 -9.91 3.22
CA PHE A 276 -5.49 -8.98 2.28
C PHE A 276 -7.01 -9.21 2.18
N LYS A 277 -7.46 -10.47 2.29
CA LYS A 277 -8.89 -10.80 2.31
C LYS A 277 -9.55 -10.30 3.58
N GLU A 278 -8.86 -10.44 4.71
CA GLU A 278 -9.32 -9.94 6.01
C GLU A 278 -9.43 -8.41 6.02
N MET A 279 -8.48 -7.71 5.40
CA MET A 279 -8.46 -6.24 5.29
C MET A 279 -9.60 -5.69 4.41
N THR A 280 -9.97 -6.41 3.35
CA THR A 280 -11.02 -5.99 2.40
C THR A 280 -12.43 -6.43 2.80
N ASP A 281 -12.56 -7.32 3.81
CA ASP A 281 -13.85 -7.74 4.34
C ASP A 281 -14.30 -6.80 5.47
N GLN A 282 -15.36 -6.03 5.21
CA GLN A 282 -15.91 -5.05 6.16
C GLN A 282 -16.26 -5.68 7.52
N SER A 283 -16.65 -6.96 7.56
CA SER A 283 -17.06 -7.65 8.78
C SER A 283 -15.89 -8.06 9.66
N ILE A 284 -14.76 -8.43 9.04
CA ILE A 284 -13.53 -8.84 9.74
C ILE A 284 -12.74 -7.60 10.18
N ARG A 285 -12.89 -6.49 9.44
CA ARG A 285 -12.27 -5.20 9.77
C ARG A 285 -12.67 -4.69 11.15
N GLU A 286 -13.96 -4.67 11.48
CA GLU A 286 -14.42 -4.22 12.81
C GLU A 286 -13.76 -5.06 13.92
N GLU A 287 -13.66 -6.38 13.71
CA GLU A 287 -13.02 -7.31 14.65
C GLU A 287 -11.49 -7.08 14.77
N LEU A 288 -10.80 -6.78 13.66
CA LEU A 288 -9.38 -6.42 13.65
C LEU A 288 -9.13 -5.10 14.38
N TYR A 289 -9.93 -4.07 14.11
CA TYR A 289 -9.84 -2.79 14.80
C TYR A 289 -10.13 -2.92 16.30
N GLU A 290 -11.11 -3.74 16.69
CA GLU A 290 -11.36 -4.05 18.11
C GLU A 290 -10.17 -4.77 18.74
N LYS A 291 -9.60 -5.78 18.06
CA LYS A 291 -8.41 -6.49 18.56
C LYS A 291 -7.18 -5.58 18.69
N ASP A 292 -6.95 -4.71 17.71
CA ASP A 292 -5.84 -3.75 17.74
C ASP A 292 -6.05 -2.72 18.85
N LYS A 293 -7.30 -2.27 19.06
CA LYS A 293 -7.64 -1.36 20.15
C LYS A 293 -7.48 -2.02 21.52
N ASP A 294 -7.96 -3.25 21.69
CA ASP A 294 -7.83 -4.00 22.94
C ASP A 294 -6.35 -4.26 23.26
N GLN A 295 -5.52 -4.57 22.25
CA GLN A 295 -4.08 -4.73 22.45
C GLN A 295 -3.37 -3.40 22.74
N LEU A 296 -3.76 -2.29 22.09
CA LEU A 296 -3.27 -0.95 22.44
C LEU A 296 -3.68 -0.56 23.86
N GLU A 297 -4.89 -0.92 24.30
CA GLU A 297 -5.33 -0.72 25.68
C GLU A 297 -4.56 -1.62 26.67
N GLU A 298 -4.17 -2.83 26.27
CA GLU A 298 -3.30 -3.72 27.07
C GLU A 298 -1.84 -3.23 27.13
N ASP A 299 -1.32 -2.64 26.05
CA ASP A 299 0.04 -2.07 25.96
C ASP A 299 0.13 -0.66 26.57
N MET A 300 -1.00 0.06 26.67
CA MET A 300 -1.09 1.28 27.47
C MET A 300 -0.95 0.90 28.94
N SER A 301 0.27 1.05 29.48
CA SER A 301 0.47 1.00 30.92
C SER A 301 -0.55 1.96 31.57
N PRO A 302 -1.38 1.49 32.53
CA PRO A 302 -2.35 2.37 33.19
C PRO A 302 -1.59 3.58 33.69
N PHE A 303 -2.08 4.79 33.37
CA PHE A 303 -1.43 6.06 33.69
C PHE A 303 -0.85 5.96 35.10
N GLY A 304 0.48 5.87 35.18
CA GLY A 304 1.17 5.73 36.44
C GLY A 304 0.79 6.92 37.30
N PHE A 305 0.32 6.65 38.52
CA PHE A 305 0.11 7.70 39.51
C PHE A 305 1.40 8.53 39.56
N ILE A 306 1.31 9.80 39.15
CA ILE A 306 2.36 10.75 39.44
C ILE A 306 2.28 10.93 40.95
N VAL A 307 3.08 10.14 41.67
CA VAL A 307 3.40 10.42 43.06
C VAL A 307 4.37 11.60 43.01
N ASP A 308 3.82 12.80 42.76
CA ASP A 308 4.43 13.96 43.38
C ASP A 308 4.31 13.69 44.88
N GLY A 309 5.40 13.86 45.63
CA GLY A 309 5.43 13.52 47.05
C GLY A 309 4.61 14.47 47.91
N HIS A 310 3.48 14.97 47.42
CA HIS A 310 2.70 16.05 48.00
C HIS A 310 1.21 15.73 48.18
N ASP A 311 0.72 14.56 47.77
CA ASP A 311 -0.70 14.22 47.81
C ASP A 311 -0.98 12.84 48.44
N ASP A 312 -1.30 12.84 49.75
CA ASP A 312 -1.75 11.67 50.54
C ASP A 312 -3.23 11.35 50.28
N TYR A 313 -3.53 10.77 49.11
CA TYR A 313 -4.84 10.16 48.84
C TYR A 313 -4.72 8.63 48.86
N GLU A 314 -5.44 7.98 49.77
CA GLU A 314 -5.59 6.52 49.79
C GLU A 314 -6.91 6.14 49.09
N MET A 315 -6.84 5.20 48.14
CA MET A 315 -8.01 4.66 47.43
C MET A 315 -8.37 3.29 48.00
N ASP A 316 -9.63 3.09 48.37
CA ASP A 316 -10.11 1.77 48.80
C ASP A 316 -10.38 0.83 47.61
N ALA A 317 -10.60 -0.46 47.91
CA ALA A 317 -10.85 -1.49 46.90
C ALA A 317 -12.18 -1.29 46.12
N GLN A 318 -12.97 -0.28 46.48
CA GLN A 318 -14.22 0.10 45.82
C GLN A 318 -14.09 1.40 45.00
N GLY A 319 -12.89 1.99 44.91
CA GLY A 319 -12.62 3.19 44.11
C GLY A 319 -13.00 4.51 44.78
N GLN A 320 -13.20 4.51 46.11
CA GLN A 320 -13.49 5.71 46.87
C GLN A 320 -12.18 6.36 47.38
N PHE A 321 -12.06 7.68 47.18
CA PHE A 321 -10.86 8.44 47.55
C PHE A 321 -10.98 8.99 48.98
N TRP A 322 -9.98 8.71 49.79
CA TRP A 322 -9.85 9.21 51.16
C TRP A 322 -8.67 10.18 51.24
N LYS A 323 -8.93 11.41 51.67
CA LYS A 323 -7.88 12.41 51.95
C LYS A 323 -7.55 12.39 53.42
N GLN A 324 -6.28 12.34 53.78
CA GLN A 324 -5.85 12.54 55.16
C GLN A 324 -5.74 14.05 55.44
N GLU A 325 -6.77 14.64 56.06
CA GLU A 325 -6.71 16.03 56.53
C GLU A 325 -5.91 16.11 57.84
N TRP A 326 -4.79 16.84 57.81
CA TRP A 326 -4.02 17.18 59.01
C TRP A 326 -4.76 18.25 59.84
N GLU A 327 -4.69 18.13 61.17
CA GLU A 327 -5.48 18.95 62.13
C GLU A 327 -5.30 20.48 61.98
N HIS A 328 -4.20 20.92 61.37
CA HIS A 328 -3.91 22.33 61.06
C HIS A 328 -4.86 22.92 59.99
N GLU A 329 -5.29 22.12 59.00
CA GLU A 329 -6.17 22.59 57.92
C GLU A 329 -7.64 22.71 58.37
N ARG A 330 -8.00 22.00 59.45
CA ARG A 330 -9.37 21.99 59.99
C ARG A 330 -9.80 23.32 60.61
N TYR A 331 -8.83 24.13 61.06
CA TYR A 331 -9.08 25.37 61.80
C TYR A 331 -8.93 26.65 60.97
N ASP A 332 -8.68 26.56 59.67
CA ASP A 332 -8.37 27.75 58.85
C ASP A 332 -9.61 28.49 58.30
N LYS A 333 -10.83 28.12 58.72
CA LYS A 333 -12.07 28.76 58.25
C LYS A 333 -12.40 30.11 58.93
N TYR A 334 -11.63 30.52 59.95
CA TYR A 334 -11.89 31.73 60.74
C TYR A 334 -10.68 32.66 60.92
N ARG A 335 -9.60 32.42 60.18
CA ARG A 335 -8.34 33.16 60.31
C ARG A 335 -8.46 34.67 60.05
N ASP A 336 -9.48 35.07 59.28
CA ASP A 336 -9.74 36.47 58.92
C ASP A 336 -10.69 37.21 59.89
N LYS A 337 -11.13 36.58 60.99
CA LYS A 337 -11.92 37.23 62.04
C LYS A 337 -11.11 37.27 63.33
N MET A 338 -10.29 38.32 63.47
CA MET A 338 -9.64 38.66 64.74
C MET A 338 -10.44 39.75 65.46
N ASP A 339 -10.47 39.71 66.78
CA ASP A 339 -11.00 40.80 67.60
C ASP A 339 -10.01 41.97 67.70
N GLU A 340 -10.43 43.09 68.33
CA GLU A 340 -9.61 44.31 68.48
C GLU A 340 -8.28 44.07 69.23
N TYR A 341 -8.10 42.90 69.84
CA TYR A 341 -6.89 42.50 70.55
C TYR A 341 -6.05 41.44 69.81
N GLY A 342 -6.42 41.08 68.57
CA GLY A 342 -5.62 40.22 67.70
C GLY A 342 -5.71 38.72 68.03
N LEU A 343 -6.77 38.27 68.67
CA LEU A 343 -7.03 36.85 68.92
C LEU A 343 -8.03 36.26 67.91
N PRO A 344 -7.90 34.97 67.51
CA PRO A 344 -8.86 34.32 66.61
C PRO A 344 -10.24 34.23 67.26
N TYR A 345 -11.31 34.58 66.53
CA TYR A 345 -12.68 34.55 67.04
C TYR A 345 -13.11 33.11 67.39
N SER A 346 -13.31 32.84 68.69
CA SER A 346 -13.87 31.58 69.19
C SER A 346 -15.40 31.69 69.28
N PRO A 347 -16.17 30.72 68.75
CA PRO A 347 -17.63 30.75 68.84
C PRO A 347 -18.16 30.36 70.23
N TRP A 348 -17.29 30.05 71.19
CA TRP A 348 -17.68 29.67 72.56
C TRP A 348 -17.87 30.90 73.44
N GLY A 349 -19.06 31.49 73.37
CA GLY A 349 -19.58 32.38 74.41
C GLY A 349 -20.26 31.55 75.50
N TRP A 350 -19.83 31.72 76.76
CA TRP A 350 -20.56 31.20 77.93
C TRP A 350 -21.75 32.12 78.21
N GLU A 351 -22.86 31.92 77.50
CA GLU A 351 -24.17 32.38 77.98
C GLU A 351 -24.78 31.26 78.82
N GLY A 352 -25.19 31.60 80.05
CA GLY A 352 -25.44 30.67 81.15
C GLY A 352 -26.60 29.68 81.02
N GLN A 353 -26.93 29.17 79.83
CA GLN A 353 -27.81 28.02 79.64
C GLN A 353 -27.26 27.15 78.49
N GLY A 354 -26.76 25.96 78.85
CA GLY A 354 -26.00 25.08 77.96
C GLY A 354 -26.80 24.46 76.81
N THR A 355 -26.87 25.15 75.69
CA THR A 355 -27.17 24.54 74.38
C THR A 355 -26.21 25.07 73.31
N PRO A 356 -25.53 24.18 72.56
CA PRO A 356 -24.69 24.61 71.44
C PRO A 356 -25.54 25.17 70.29
N ASN A 357 -25.01 26.21 69.63
CA ASN A 357 -25.59 26.86 68.46
C ASN A 357 -25.69 25.87 67.28
N THR A 358 -26.87 25.75 66.65
CA THR A 358 -27.21 24.67 65.71
C THR A 358 -27.03 25.01 64.23
N ASP A 359 -26.46 26.15 63.88
CA ASP A 359 -26.33 26.55 62.48
C ASP A 359 -25.06 25.96 61.83
N TRP A 360 -25.27 24.86 61.11
CA TRP A 360 -24.41 24.36 60.02
C TRP A 360 -25.23 24.25 58.74
#